data_AF-A0A960Y5N2-F1
#
_entry.id   AF-A0A960Y5N2-F1
#
_cell.length_a   1.000
_cell.length_b   1.000
_cell.length_c   1.000
_cell.angle_alpha   90.00
_cell.angle_beta   90.00
_cell.angle_gamma   90.00
#
_symmetry.space_group_name_H-M   'P 1'
#
loop_
_entity.id
_entity.type
_entity.pdbx_description
1 polymer ?
#
loop_
_entity_poly.entity_id
_entity_poly.type
_entity_poly.pdbx_seq_one_letter_code
_entity_poly.pdbx_strand_id
1 'polypeptide(L)'
;LFIFFGAFLQKSGAGRFFIDLPMALAGKSAGGPAKVAVMASALFGSVSGSAIANTVSTGAFTIPLMKRAGFRPHVAGAIEPAASIGGMFMPPIMGAGGFLMAELTETPYAHIMAIAIIPALLYFFSVFMMIHFEAKKQKIEGIREADAPHWTRVLKEQWYYAMPLVIITVLMIIGKSPGYSAFWATLSCIGVSWVRKDTRMGPREIWDAIQTGAVNTLIIGATIGVIGIIVGTISLTGIGLKFSDIIISLASGNLLAAILLVGLASLVLGMGVPVTAAYLITAVLAVPPLTEMGVVLIAAHMIVYWFSQDSNITPPVCVAAYAGAAIAGSDPWKTGWTSFKFAKLLYVMPLLFAFTPSILFEGKAIKAPQFQDELMGAMVMDVMVTDGTAVAKGDTVATVLDGDHVVAITAKRDGFIKELLITGGSFIDGGIPVAETRAKPRQIFSSVFSAILGTIAFSALTMGYLLRKTNLLEWIVLAAATLLLYWPGFVTDGAGLLLVTLVYMSQKWRDKRDLTPAPA
;
A
#
# COMPACT_ATOMS: atom_id res chain seq x y z
N LEU A 1 18.11 7.84 -11.84
CA LEU A 1 17.57 9.22 -11.94
C LEU A 1 16.66 9.58 -10.78
N PHE A 2 15.64 8.78 -10.42
CA PHE A 2 14.77 9.08 -9.26
C PHE A 2 15.52 9.19 -7.92
N ILE A 3 16.56 8.38 -7.72
CA ILE A 3 17.45 8.47 -6.55
C ILE A 3 18.13 9.85 -6.48
N PHE A 4 18.60 10.36 -7.62
CA PHE A 4 19.16 11.71 -7.71
C PHE A 4 18.08 12.75 -7.45
N PHE A 5 16.90 12.63 -8.07
CA PHE A 5 15.77 13.52 -7.81
C PHE A 5 15.47 13.66 -6.32
N GLY A 6 15.41 12.54 -5.57
CA GLY A 6 15.20 12.56 -4.12
C GLY A 6 16.30 13.30 -3.37
N ALA A 7 17.57 13.08 -3.73
CA ALA A 7 18.72 13.79 -3.14
C ALA A 7 18.67 15.30 -3.40
N PHE A 8 18.34 15.71 -4.63
CA PHE A 8 18.18 17.11 -5.00
C PHE A 8 16.98 17.76 -4.30
N LEU A 9 15.85 17.05 -4.20
CA LEU A 9 14.67 17.56 -3.52
C LEU A 9 14.94 17.82 -2.04
N GLN A 10 15.66 16.91 -1.37
CA GLN A 10 16.05 17.07 0.03
C GLN A 10 16.93 18.32 0.23
N LYS A 11 17.84 18.60 -0.70
CA LYS A 11 18.73 19.78 -0.66
C LYS A 11 18.07 21.09 -1.13
N SER A 12 16.97 21.01 -1.89
CA SER A 12 16.26 22.18 -2.45
C SER A 12 15.44 23.00 -1.43
N GLY A 13 15.35 22.55 -0.18
CA GLY A 13 14.51 23.18 0.85
C GLY A 13 13.03 22.82 0.77
N ALA A 14 12.61 22.01 -0.21
CA ALA A 14 11.23 21.56 -0.37
C ALA A 14 10.68 20.80 0.86
N GLY A 15 11.56 20.22 1.69
CA GLY A 15 11.20 19.60 2.96
C GLY A 15 10.37 20.51 3.88
N ARG A 16 10.60 21.83 3.84
CA ARG A 16 9.85 22.79 4.68
C ARG A 16 8.38 22.86 4.27
N PHE A 17 8.09 22.91 2.98
CA PHE A 17 6.73 22.89 2.46
C PHE A 17 5.99 21.60 2.83
N PHE A 18 6.69 20.46 2.80
CA PHE A 18 6.12 19.17 3.18
C PHE A 18 5.81 19.04 4.67
N ILE A 19 6.31 19.94 5.52
CA ILE A 19 5.94 20.02 6.94
C ILE A 19 4.91 21.13 7.18
N ASP A 20 5.15 22.32 6.65
CA ASP A 20 4.33 23.51 6.91
C ASP A 20 2.89 23.37 6.39
N LEU A 21 2.70 22.77 5.21
CA LEU A 21 1.35 22.58 4.65
C LEU A 21 0.52 21.58 5.48
N PRO A 22 1.01 20.36 5.79
CA PRO A 22 0.36 19.48 6.75
C PRO A 22 0.05 20.15 8.09
N MET A 23 0.99 20.92 8.65
CA MET A 23 0.80 21.64 9.91
C MET A 23 -0.40 22.58 9.86
N ALA A 24 -0.51 23.36 8.78
CA ALA A 24 -1.60 24.30 8.57
C ALA A 24 -2.97 23.62 8.37
N LEU A 25 -2.99 22.41 7.78
CA LEU A 25 -4.23 21.67 7.48
C LEU A 25 -4.74 20.86 8.67
N ALA A 26 -3.85 20.18 9.41
CA ALA A 26 -4.24 19.17 10.40
C ALA A 26 -3.82 19.49 11.84
N GLY A 27 -2.88 20.42 12.06
CA GLY A 27 -2.24 20.65 13.36
C GLY A 27 -3.20 21.02 14.50
N LYS A 28 -4.32 21.69 14.18
CA LYS A 28 -5.34 22.11 15.16
C LYS A 28 -6.34 21.01 15.52
N SER A 29 -6.40 19.93 14.75
CA SER A 29 -7.37 18.85 14.99
C SER A 29 -6.96 17.98 16.19
N ALA A 30 -7.88 17.20 16.75
CA ALA A 30 -7.54 16.23 17.79
C ALA A 30 -6.49 15.22 17.26
N GLY A 31 -5.36 15.10 17.96
CA GLY A 31 -4.18 14.37 17.49
C GLY A 31 -3.43 15.05 16.34
N GLY A 32 -3.60 16.36 16.17
CA GLY A 32 -3.12 17.13 15.02
C GLY A 32 -1.66 16.88 14.65
N PRO A 33 -0.70 16.96 15.58
CA PRO A 33 0.71 16.68 15.31
C PRO A 33 1.01 15.32 14.70
N ALA A 34 0.27 14.30 15.14
CA ALA A 34 0.40 12.95 14.60
C ALA A 34 -0.24 12.85 13.21
N LYS A 35 -1.32 13.57 12.94
CA LYS A 35 -1.91 13.66 11.59
C LYS A 35 -1.02 14.44 10.61
N VAL A 36 -0.35 15.46 11.12
CA VAL A 36 0.69 16.21 10.39
C VAL A 36 1.81 15.25 9.96
N ALA A 37 2.26 14.37 10.85
CA ALA A 37 3.21 13.31 10.50
C ALA A 37 2.72 12.45 9.34
N VAL A 38 1.48 11.95 9.38
CA VAL A 38 0.91 11.12 8.30
C VAL A 38 0.96 11.84 6.95
N MET A 39 0.52 13.09 6.90
CA MET A 39 0.48 13.87 5.67
C MET A 39 1.88 14.26 5.18
N ALA A 40 2.77 14.65 6.09
CA ALA A 40 4.15 14.97 5.78
C ALA A 40 4.91 13.75 5.25
N SER A 41 4.77 12.60 5.92
CA SER A 41 5.36 11.34 5.49
C SER A 41 4.77 10.85 4.17
N ALA A 42 3.51 11.15 3.85
CA ALA A 42 2.93 10.85 2.53
C ALA A 42 3.62 11.66 1.42
N LEU A 43 3.72 12.98 1.60
CA LEU A 43 4.34 13.87 0.63
C LEU A 43 5.84 13.60 0.47
N PHE A 44 6.58 13.55 1.57
CA PHE A 44 8.01 13.30 1.56
C PHE A 44 8.34 11.86 1.15
N GLY A 45 7.57 10.89 1.65
CA GLY A 45 7.73 9.47 1.36
C GLY A 45 7.49 9.11 -0.10
N SER A 46 6.53 9.78 -0.74
CA SER A 46 6.27 9.64 -2.19
C SER A 46 7.49 9.95 -3.07
N VAL A 47 8.50 10.60 -2.49
CA VAL A 47 9.77 10.91 -3.15
C VAL A 47 10.93 10.07 -2.64
N SER A 48 11.09 10.01 -1.32
CA SER A 48 12.26 9.38 -0.71
C SER A 48 12.28 7.88 -0.94
N GLY A 49 11.11 7.23 -1.05
CA GLY A 49 11.02 5.80 -1.32
C GLY A 49 11.74 4.95 -0.29
N SER A 50 11.88 5.45 0.94
CA SER A 50 12.56 4.78 2.06
C SER A 50 11.84 5.07 3.37
N ALA A 51 11.30 4.02 3.99
CA ALA A 51 10.60 4.12 5.29
C ALA A 51 11.53 4.65 6.40
N ILE A 52 12.78 4.19 6.44
CA ILE A 52 13.76 4.61 7.44
C ILE A 52 14.19 6.07 7.21
N ALA A 53 14.52 6.44 5.97
CA ALA A 53 14.93 7.81 5.67
C ALA A 53 13.79 8.81 5.94
N ASN A 54 12.55 8.43 5.61
CA ASN A 54 11.36 9.21 5.92
C ASN A 54 11.21 9.36 7.46
N THR A 55 11.26 8.25 8.20
CA THR A 55 11.17 8.26 9.68
C THR A 55 12.23 9.15 10.32
N VAL A 56 13.47 9.12 9.83
CA VAL A 56 14.55 9.94 10.39
C VAL A 56 14.41 11.41 10.00
N SER A 57 13.96 11.70 8.78
CA SER A 57 13.84 13.05 8.26
C SER A 57 12.62 13.78 8.82
N THR A 58 11.42 13.26 8.59
CA THR A 58 10.18 13.90 9.09
C THR A 58 10.05 13.71 10.60
N GLY A 59 10.45 12.54 11.13
CA GLY A 59 10.42 12.22 12.55
C GLY A 59 11.27 13.11 13.45
N ALA A 60 12.38 13.66 12.94
CA ALA A 60 13.18 14.62 13.69
C ALA A 60 12.37 15.83 14.17
N PHE A 61 11.32 16.21 13.43
CA PHE A 61 10.43 17.31 13.79
C PHE A 61 9.10 16.83 14.37
N THR A 62 8.47 15.82 13.77
CA THR A 62 7.12 15.39 14.14
C THR A 62 7.09 14.59 15.44
N ILE A 63 8.11 13.78 15.77
CA ILE A 63 8.16 13.00 17.00
C ILE A 63 8.25 13.91 18.24
N PRO A 64 9.16 14.90 18.31
CA PRO A 64 9.16 15.87 19.41
C PRO A 64 7.84 16.64 19.51
N LEU A 65 7.23 17.00 18.38
CA LEU A 65 5.96 17.71 18.34
C LEU A 65 4.81 16.86 18.91
N MET A 66 4.71 15.59 18.52
CA MET A 66 3.74 14.64 19.07
C MET A 66 3.91 14.47 20.58
N LYS A 67 5.16 14.37 21.07
CA LYS A 67 5.45 14.31 22.51
C LYS A 67 4.97 15.56 23.25
N ARG A 68 5.24 16.76 22.72
CA ARG A 68 4.75 18.03 23.30
C ARG A 68 3.23 18.12 23.32
N ALA A 69 2.55 17.52 22.35
CA ALA A 69 1.09 17.46 22.30
C ALA A 69 0.48 16.51 23.35
N GLY A 70 1.29 15.65 23.98
CA GLY A 70 0.86 14.70 25.01
C GLY A 70 0.85 13.24 24.58
N PHE A 71 1.32 12.89 23.37
CA PHE A 71 1.53 11.49 23.01
C PHE A 71 2.66 10.89 23.86
N ARG A 72 2.45 9.67 24.34
CA ARG A 72 3.51 8.90 25.03
C ARG A 72 4.70 8.70 24.08
N PRO A 73 5.95 8.71 24.58
CA PRO A 73 7.14 8.58 23.74
C PRO A 73 7.11 7.39 22.76
N HIS A 74 6.78 6.19 23.24
CA HIS A 74 6.69 5.00 22.38
C HIS A 74 5.54 5.04 21.36
N VAL A 75 4.50 5.85 21.59
CA VAL A 75 3.40 6.04 20.63
C VAL A 75 3.83 7.03 19.54
N ALA A 76 4.45 8.15 19.94
CA ALA A 76 5.01 9.11 18.98
C ALA A 76 6.09 8.47 18.09
N GLY A 77 7.01 7.69 18.69
CA GLY A 77 8.04 6.93 17.97
C GLY A 77 7.50 5.78 17.11
N ALA A 78 6.23 5.40 17.26
CA ALA A 78 5.56 4.35 16.49
C ALA A 78 4.68 4.89 15.35
N ILE A 79 4.02 6.03 15.56
CA ILE A 79 3.17 6.66 14.54
C ILE A 79 4.00 7.06 13.32
N GLU A 80 5.17 7.65 13.55
CA GLU A 80 6.04 8.14 12.49
C GLU A 80 6.51 7.04 11.51
N PRO A 81 7.10 5.92 11.96
CA PRO A 81 7.48 4.83 11.08
C PRO A 81 6.27 4.15 10.43
N ALA A 82 5.13 4.05 11.13
CA ALA A 82 3.89 3.53 10.55
C ALA A 82 3.34 4.44 9.44
N ALA A 83 3.51 5.75 9.51
CA ALA A 83 3.20 6.66 8.41
C ALA A 83 4.24 6.55 7.29
N SER A 84 5.52 6.48 7.66
CA SER A 84 6.65 6.53 6.74
C SER A 84 6.71 5.37 5.74
N ILE A 85 6.30 4.17 6.17
CA ILE A 85 6.21 2.99 5.30
C ILE A 85 5.20 3.17 4.16
N GLY A 86 4.15 3.99 4.37
CA GLY A 86 3.19 4.35 3.33
C GLY A 86 3.83 5.08 2.15
N GLY A 87 4.95 5.77 2.39
CA GLY A 87 5.75 6.41 1.37
C GLY A 87 6.34 5.44 0.36
N MET A 88 6.57 4.19 0.76
CA MET A 88 7.16 3.16 -0.12
C MET A 88 6.25 2.87 -1.30
N PHE A 89 4.94 2.86 -1.10
CA PHE A 89 3.97 2.54 -2.15
C PHE A 89 3.10 3.73 -2.58
N MET A 90 3.45 4.96 -2.17
CA MET A 90 2.77 6.19 -2.58
C MET A 90 3.34 6.73 -3.90
N PRO A 91 2.52 6.93 -4.94
CA PRO A 91 2.90 7.65 -6.15
C PRO A 91 3.35 9.09 -5.86
N PRO A 92 4.27 9.69 -6.63
CA PRO A 92 4.65 9.25 -7.98
C PRO A 92 5.92 8.39 -8.10
N ILE A 93 6.67 8.15 -7.02
CA ILE A 93 7.95 7.42 -7.11
C ILE A 93 7.86 6.01 -6.55
N MET A 94 7.05 5.77 -5.51
CA MET A 94 6.79 4.41 -4.99
C MET A 94 8.06 3.57 -4.74
N GLY A 95 9.12 4.19 -4.21
CA GLY A 95 10.41 3.53 -4.01
C GLY A 95 11.01 2.91 -5.28
N ALA A 96 12.10 2.16 -5.12
CA ALA A 96 12.69 1.44 -6.27
C ALA A 96 11.83 0.24 -6.70
N GLY A 97 11.00 -0.30 -5.79
CA GLY A 97 10.20 -1.49 -6.04
C GLY A 97 9.11 -1.31 -7.11
N GLY A 98 8.49 -0.13 -7.22
CA GLY A 98 7.53 0.14 -8.29
C GLY A 98 8.14 0.05 -9.69
N PHE A 99 9.39 0.49 -9.88
CA PHE A 99 10.10 0.36 -11.17
C PHE A 99 10.45 -1.08 -11.49
N LEU A 100 10.86 -1.85 -10.48
CA LEU A 100 11.12 -3.27 -10.65
C LEU A 100 9.85 -4.04 -10.96
N MET A 101 8.71 -3.64 -10.39
CA MET A 101 7.41 -4.20 -10.76
C MET A 101 7.07 -3.90 -12.22
N ALA A 102 7.32 -2.67 -12.70
CA ALA A 102 7.13 -2.32 -14.11
C ALA A 102 7.97 -3.21 -15.04
N GLU A 103 9.23 -3.44 -14.67
CA GLU A 103 10.13 -4.31 -15.43
C GLU A 103 9.68 -5.77 -15.41
N LEU A 104 9.42 -6.34 -14.22
CA LEU A 104 9.07 -7.75 -14.06
C LEU A 104 7.71 -8.12 -14.66
N THR A 105 6.79 -7.17 -14.71
CA THR A 105 5.44 -7.38 -15.28
C THR A 105 5.32 -6.88 -16.71
N GLU A 106 6.38 -6.26 -17.25
CA GLU A 106 6.39 -5.55 -18.54
C GLU A 106 5.26 -4.50 -18.68
N THR A 107 4.75 -4.01 -17.54
CA THR A 107 3.67 -3.01 -17.53
C THR A 107 4.22 -1.59 -17.46
N PRO A 108 3.63 -0.63 -18.19
CA PRO A 108 4.05 0.76 -18.09
C PRO A 108 3.96 1.28 -16.65
N TYR A 109 5.04 1.86 -16.12
CA TYR A 109 5.08 2.35 -14.73
C TYR A 109 3.97 3.36 -14.41
N ALA A 110 3.53 4.18 -15.38
CA ALA A 110 2.41 5.11 -15.19
C ALA A 110 1.09 4.37 -14.84
N HIS A 111 0.91 3.15 -15.36
CA HIS A 111 -0.20 2.29 -14.99
C HIS A 111 -0.07 1.81 -13.55
N ILE A 112 1.11 1.34 -13.14
CA ILE A 112 1.42 0.92 -11.75
C ILE A 112 1.18 2.08 -10.77
N MET A 113 1.59 3.30 -11.13
CA MET A 113 1.31 4.48 -10.33
C MET A 113 -0.19 4.67 -10.14
N ALA A 114 -0.96 4.60 -11.21
CA ALA A 114 -2.41 4.84 -11.17
C ALA A 114 -3.13 3.82 -10.26
N ILE A 115 -2.81 2.54 -10.40
CA ILE A 115 -3.43 1.48 -9.58
C ILE A 115 -3.04 1.59 -8.09
N ALA A 116 -1.89 2.16 -7.77
CA ALA A 116 -1.39 2.26 -6.40
C ALA A 116 -1.93 3.46 -5.62
N ILE A 117 -2.49 4.48 -6.28
CA ILE A 117 -3.03 5.68 -5.63
C ILE A 117 -4.07 5.31 -4.56
N ILE A 118 -5.07 4.51 -4.92
CA ILE A 118 -6.16 4.16 -4.01
C ILE A 118 -5.65 3.34 -2.81
N PRO A 119 -4.88 2.25 -3.00
CA PRO A 119 -4.27 1.51 -1.90
C PRO A 119 -3.44 2.39 -0.97
N ALA A 120 -2.61 3.28 -1.52
CA ALA A 120 -1.77 4.15 -0.74
C ALA A 120 -2.60 5.14 0.10
N LEU A 121 -3.60 5.78 -0.52
CA LEU A 121 -4.51 6.69 0.18
C LEU A 121 -5.30 5.98 1.28
N LEU A 122 -5.79 4.76 1.05
CA LEU A 122 -6.46 3.95 2.08
C LEU A 122 -5.54 3.64 3.26
N TYR A 123 -4.27 3.32 2.99
CA TYR A 123 -3.27 3.13 4.05
C TYR A 123 -3.06 4.38 4.91
N PHE A 124 -2.76 5.52 4.28
CA PHE A 124 -2.59 6.77 5.03
C PHE A 124 -3.87 7.17 5.76
N PHE A 125 -5.03 6.96 5.15
CA PHE A 125 -6.33 7.20 5.79
C PHE A 125 -6.56 6.29 7.01
N SER A 126 -6.19 5.02 6.93
CA SER A 126 -6.22 4.11 8.09
C SER A 126 -5.34 4.60 9.23
N VAL A 127 -4.09 4.94 8.94
CA VAL A 127 -3.15 5.46 9.98
C VAL A 127 -3.71 6.76 10.56
N PHE A 128 -4.22 7.67 9.71
CA PHE A 128 -4.86 8.92 10.13
C PHE A 128 -6.06 8.69 11.07
N MET A 129 -6.93 7.73 10.74
CA MET A 129 -8.10 7.38 11.55
C MET A 129 -7.72 6.69 12.86
N MET A 130 -6.72 5.80 12.84
CA MET A 130 -6.19 5.17 14.07
C MET A 130 -5.60 6.22 15.02
N ILE A 131 -4.87 7.20 14.50
CA ILE A 131 -4.37 8.34 15.29
C ILE A 131 -5.53 9.16 15.85
N HIS A 132 -6.57 9.41 15.06
CA HIS A 132 -7.74 10.14 15.53
C HIS A 132 -8.40 9.45 16.73
N PHE A 133 -8.61 8.14 16.64
CA PHE A 133 -9.18 7.36 17.74
C PHE A 133 -8.23 7.27 18.95
N GLU A 134 -6.92 7.12 18.75
CA GLU A 134 -5.96 7.15 19.86
C GLU A 134 -5.96 8.50 20.58
N ALA A 135 -5.96 9.60 19.83
CA ALA A 135 -5.98 10.95 20.40
C ALA A 135 -7.27 11.21 21.18
N LYS A 136 -8.42 10.79 20.65
CA LYS A 136 -9.71 10.90 21.37
C LYS A 136 -9.73 10.05 22.64
N LYS A 137 -9.24 8.81 22.56
CA LYS A 137 -9.12 7.90 23.70
C LYS A 137 -8.23 8.44 24.82
N GLN A 138 -7.14 9.13 24.46
CA GLN A 138 -6.21 9.74 25.40
C GLN A 138 -6.53 11.21 25.74
N LYS A 139 -7.62 11.77 25.18
CA LYS A 139 -8.00 13.20 25.31
C LYS A 139 -6.89 14.18 24.90
N ILE A 140 -6.12 13.81 23.87
CA ILE A 140 -5.07 14.65 23.29
C ILE A 140 -5.72 15.70 22.38
N GLU A 141 -5.60 16.95 22.77
CA GLU A 141 -6.04 18.10 21.96
C GLU A 141 -5.04 18.43 20.85
N GLY A 142 -5.49 19.20 19.86
CA GLY A 142 -4.58 19.80 18.88
C GLY A 142 -3.72 20.88 19.52
N ILE A 143 -2.65 21.26 18.85
CA ILE A 143 -1.79 22.34 19.36
C ILE A 143 -2.56 23.66 19.22
N ARG A 144 -2.87 24.30 20.36
CA ARG A 144 -3.61 25.57 20.44
C ARG A 144 -2.76 26.78 20.09
N GLU A 145 -1.44 26.70 20.27
CA GLU A 145 -0.47 27.77 20.00
C GLU A 145 0.81 27.24 19.31
N ALA A 146 1.13 27.85 18.17
CA ALA A 146 2.49 28.17 17.68
C ALA A 146 2.36 28.62 16.22
N ASP A 147 2.14 29.91 15.93
CA ASP A 147 2.39 30.59 14.65
C ASP A 147 2.08 29.84 13.33
N ALA A 148 1.20 28.84 13.33
CA ALA A 148 1.03 27.97 12.18
C ALA A 148 0.38 28.82 11.09
N PRO A 149 1.11 29.14 10.00
CA PRO A 149 0.61 30.01 8.97
C PRO A 149 -0.72 29.44 8.45
N HIS A 150 -1.70 30.31 8.23
CA HIS A 150 -2.94 29.88 7.61
C HIS A 150 -2.62 29.15 6.29
N TRP A 151 -3.31 28.05 5.99
CA TRP A 151 -2.98 27.19 4.84
C TRP A 151 -2.89 27.97 3.52
N THR A 152 -3.70 29.03 3.37
CA THR A 152 -3.64 29.94 2.21
C THR A 152 -2.32 30.70 2.12
N ARG A 153 -1.72 31.09 3.25
CA ARG A 153 -0.42 31.75 3.30
C ARG A 153 0.69 30.79 2.88
N VAL A 154 0.66 29.54 3.37
CA VAL A 154 1.61 28.50 2.95
C VAL A 154 1.51 28.24 1.46
N LEU A 155 0.30 28.07 0.92
CA LEU A 155 0.13 27.89 -0.51
C LEU A 155 0.63 29.11 -1.31
N LYS A 156 0.31 30.34 -0.91
CA LYS A 156 0.81 31.53 -1.61
C LYS A 156 2.34 31.65 -1.58
N GLU A 157 2.96 31.34 -0.45
CA GLU A 157 4.40 31.57 -0.22
C GLU A 157 5.30 30.39 -0.58
N GLN A 158 4.75 29.17 -0.69
CA GLN A 158 5.55 27.94 -0.76
C GLN A 158 5.07 26.92 -1.80
N TRP A 159 3.97 27.17 -2.54
CA TRP A 159 3.44 26.21 -3.53
C TRP A 159 4.48 25.73 -4.55
N TYR A 160 5.43 26.59 -4.90
CA TYR A 160 6.45 26.30 -5.90
C TYR A 160 7.42 25.20 -5.44
N TYR A 161 7.53 24.90 -4.13
CA TYR A 161 8.28 23.73 -3.64
C TYR A 161 7.63 22.40 -4.02
N ALA A 162 6.35 22.38 -4.36
CA ALA A 162 5.66 21.21 -4.91
C ALA A 162 5.92 21.01 -6.42
N MET A 163 6.43 22.02 -7.13
CA MET A 163 6.60 21.96 -8.58
C MET A 163 7.40 20.75 -9.07
N PRO A 164 8.50 20.32 -8.42
CA PRO A 164 9.24 19.15 -8.89
C PRO A 164 8.41 17.86 -8.85
N LEU A 165 7.53 17.72 -7.84
CA LEU A 165 6.56 16.63 -7.74
C LEU A 165 5.44 16.72 -8.77
N VAL A 166 4.98 17.93 -9.07
CA VAL A 166 3.95 18.15 -10.11
C VAL A 166 4.52 17.83 -11.48
N ILE A 167 5.74 18.30 -11.79
CA ILE A 167 6.41 18.08 -13.08
C ILE A 167 6.63 16.59 -13.32
N ILE A 168 7.16 15.85 -12.34
CA ILE A 168 7.38 14.41 -12.53
C ILE A 168 6.06 13.68 -12.77
N THR A 169 5.01 14.01 -12.01
CA THR A 169 3.71 13.36 -12.13
C THR A 169 3.05 13.65 -13.48
N VAL A 170 3.02 14.92 -13.90
CA VAL A 170 2.38 15.35 -15.15
C VAL A 170 3.09 14.77 -16.37
N LEU A 171 4.43 14.79 -16.39
CA LEU A 171 5.19 14.22 -17.51
C LEU A 171 4.92 12.72 -17.68
N MET A 172 4.78 11.99 -16.57
CA MET A 172 4.49 10.56 -16.60
C MET A 172 3.05 10.27 -17.03
N ILE A 173 2.08 11.07 -16.60
CA ILE A 173 0.67 10.95 -17.05
C ILE A 173 0.54 11.23 -18.55
N ILE A 174 1.32 12.16 -19.09
CA ILE A 174 1.36 12.46 -20.54
C ILE A 174 2.12 11.38 -21.34
N GLY A 175 2.63 10.33 -20.67
CA GLY A 175 3.29 9.18 -21.32
C GLY A 175 4.77 9.40 -21.62
N LYS A 176 5.43 10.38 -21.01
CA LYS A 176 6.90 10.48 -21.07
C LYS A 176 7.55 9.39 -20.23
N SER A 177 8.75 8.97 -20.64
CA SER A 177 9.46 7.93 -19.90
C SER A 177 9.75 8.35 -18.46
N PRO A 178 9.82 7.41 -17.50
CA PRO A 178 10.15 7.71 -16.12
C PRO A 178 11.49 8.44 -15.98
N GLY A 179 12.51 8.04 -16.75
CA GLY A 179 13.82 8.69 -16.77
C GLY A 179 13.76 10.14 -17.22
N TYR A 180 13.04 10.43 -18.31
CA TYR A 180 12.84 11.80 -18.79
C TYR A 180 12.14 12.67 -17.75
N SER A 181 11.10 12.14 -17.10
CA SER A 181 10.32 12.85 -16.08
C SER A 181 11.18 13.18 -14.86
N ALA A 182 11.98 12.23 -14.38
CA ALA A 182 12.90 12.45 -13.26
C ALA A 182 14.01 13.47 -13.57
N PHE A 183 14.51 13.51 -14.81
CA PHE A 183 15.51 14.50 -15.22
C PHE A 183 14.98 15.94 -15.09
N TRP A 184 13.83 16.23 -15.70
CA TRP A 184 13.22 17.56 -15.63
C TRP A 184 12.78 17.94 -14.22
N ALA A 185 12.26 16.98 -13.46
CA ALA A 185 11.95 17.20 -12.05
C ALA A 185 13.20 17.56 -11.23
N THR A 186 14.33 16.89 -11.48
CA THR A 186 15.61 17.19 -10.80
C THR A 186 16.11 18.60 -11.14
N LEU A 187 16.06 19.00 -12.40
CA LEU A 187 16.43 20.37 -12.81
C LEU A 187 15.50 21.41 -12.18
N SER A 188 14.21 21.10 -12.07
CA SER A 188 13.25 21.98 -11.42
C SER A 188 13.53 22.17 -9.93
N CYS A 189 14.07 21.16 -9.22
CA CYS A 189 14.52 21.32 -7.82
C CYS A 189 15.57 22.43 -7.70
N ILE A 190 16.52 22.49 -8.63
CA ILE A 190 17.56 23.53 -8.66
C ILE A 190 16.91 24.90 -8.88
N GLY A 191 16.05 25.02 -9.91
CA GLY A 191 15.38 26.29 -10.23
C GLY A 191 14.50 26.81 -9.08
N VAL A 192 13.73 25.91 -8.45
CA VAL A 192 12.89 26.21 -7.28
C VAL A 192 13.73 26.65 -6.08
N SER A 193 14.89 26.01 -5.87
CA SER A 193 15.79 26.37 -4.76
C SER A 193 16.24 27.83 -4.84
N TRP A 194 16.40 28.38 -6.06
CA TRP A 194 16.92 29.73 -6.31
C TRP A 194 15.93 30.86 -6.08
N VAL A 195 14.64 30.56 -5.90
CA VAL A 195 13.61 31.57 -5.60
C VAL A 195 13.86 32.25 -4.26
N ARG A 196 14.38 31.51 -3.28
CA ARG A 196 14.63 31.98 -1.92
C ARG A 196 16.11 31.93 -1.58
N LYS A 197 16.63 33.02 -0.99
CA LYS A 197 18.06 33.13 -0.64
C LYS A 197 18.49 32.09 0.38
N ASP A 198 17.59 31.69 1.28
CA ASP A 198 17.80 30.71 2.35
C ASP A 198 17.84 29.26 1.84
N THR A 199 17.25 28.96 0.68
CA THR A 199 17.21 27.61 0.11
C THR A 199 18.06 27.45 -1.15
N ARG A 200 18.83 28.47 -1.53
CA ARG A 200 19.55 28.52 -2.81
C ARG A 200 20.63 27.44 -2.87
N MET A 201 20.49 26.49 -3.80
CA MET A 201 21.54 25.51 -4.07
C MET A 201 22.69 26.15 -4.87
N GLY A 202 23.87 26.22 -4.27
CA GLY A 202 25.10 26.58 -4.95
C GLY A 202 25.79 25.37 -5.60
N PRO A 203 26.97 25.57 -6.22
CA PRO A 203 27.72 24.48 -6.85
C PRO A 203 28.07 23.36 -5.88
N ARG A 204 28.33 23.69 -4.61
CA ARG A 204 28.67 22.73 -3.56
C ARG A 204 27.46 21.86 -3.19
N GLU A 205 26.29 22.46 -2.98
CA GLU A 205 25.07 21.72 -2.64
C GLU A 205 24.62 20.83 -3.80
N ILE A 206 24.79 21.30 -5.04
CA ILE A 206 24.54 20.50 -6.25
C ILE A 206 25.51 19.31 -6.30
N TRP A 207 26.81 19.53 -6.06
CA TRP A 207 27.80 18.46 -6.03
C TRP A 207 27.51 17.44 -4.93
N ASP A 208 27.17 17.89 -3.73
CA ASP A 208 26.78 17.01 -2.61
C ASP A 208 25.53 16.18 -2.96
N ALA A 209 24.54 16.77 -3.63
CA ALA A 209 23.34 16.08 -4.08
C ALA A 209 23.67 15.00 -5.14
N ILE A 210 24.56 15.31 -6.08
CA ILE A 210 25.06 14.35 -7.07
C ILE A 210 25.80 13.21 -6.38
N GLN A 211 26.72 13.52 -5.45
CA GLN A 211 27.47 12.50 -4.72
C GLN A 211 26.54 11.59 -3.91
N THR A 212 25.57 12.16 -3.21
CA THR A 212 24.55 11.40 -2.45
C THR A 212 23.74 10.49 -3.38
N GLY A 213 23.30 11.02 -4.52
CA GLY A 213 22.59 10.25 -5.54
C GLY A 213 23.43 9.10 -6.11
N ALA A 214 24.72 9.33 -6.36
CA ALA A 214 25.66 8.34 -6.88
C ALA A 214 25.91 7.20 -5.89
N VAL A 215 26.20 7.52 -4.62
CA VAL A 215 26.41 6.52 -3.56
C VAL A 215 25.16 5.66 -3.37
N ASN A 216 23.99 6.28 -3.27
CA ASN A 216 22.72 5.54 -3.12
C ASN A 216 22.42 4.66 -4.36
N THR A 217 22.78 5.11 -5.56
CA THR A 217 22.63 4.33 -6.79
C THR A 217 23.58 3.12 -6.80
N LEU A 218 24.81 3.28 -6.33
CA LEU A 218 25.77 2.17 -6.25
C LEU A 218 25.29 1.05 -5.32
N ILE A 219 24.70 1.40 -4.17
CA ILE A 219 24.12 0.43 -3.22
C ILE A 219 22.99 -0.37 -3.88
N ILE A 220 22.10 0.30 -4.62
CA ILE A 220 20.99 -0.36 -5.34
C ILE A 220 21.51 -1.23 -6.49
N GLY A 221 22.47 -0.73 -7.27
CA GLY A 221 23.07 -1.49 -8.37
C GLY A 221 23.76 -2.77 -7.91
N ALA A 222 24.56 -2.71 -6.84
CA ALA A 222 25.19 -3.88 -6.25
C ALA A 222 24.15 -4.91 -5.77
N THR A 223 23.08 -4.43 -5.13
CA THR A 223 21.98 -5.27 -4.64
C THR A 223 21.27 -6.00 -5.79
N ILE A 224 20.96 -5.31 -6.88
CA ILE A 224 20.30 -5.92 -8.07
C ILE A 224 21.22 -6.97 -8.71
N GLY A 225 22.52 -6.71 -8.79
CA GLY A 225 23.49 -7.68 -9.32
C GLY A 225 23.51 -9.00 -8.54
N VAL A 226 23.55 -8.94 -7.21
CA VAL A 226 23.49 -10.13 -6.34
C VAL A 226 22.15 -10.85 -6.48
N ILE A 227 21.05 -10.10 -6.57
CA ILE A 227 19.73 -10.70 -6.75
C ILE A 227 19.61 -11.40 -8.10
N GLY A 228 20.20 -10.86 -9.18
CA GLY A 228 20.25 -11.54 -10.46
C GLY A 228 20.87 -12.94 -10.37
N ILE A 229 21.92 -13.10 -9.55
CA ILE A 229 22.53 -14.42 -9.29
C ILE A 229 21.56 -15.32 -8.51
N ILE A 230 20.86 -14.79 -7.50
CA ILE A 230 19.86 -15.54 -6.72
C ILE A 230 18.73 -16.01 -7.63
N VAL A 231 18.13 -15.11 -8.41
CA VAL A 231 17.03 -15.41 -9.35
C VAL A 231 17.48 -16.41 -10.41
N GLY A 232 18.68 -16.24 -10.98
CA GLY A 232 19.25 -17.19 -11.92
C GLY A 232 19.42 -18.57 -11.30
N THR A 233 19.91 -18.65 -10.06
CA THR A 233 20.06 -19.92 -9.33
C THR A 233 18.70 -20.57 -9.05
N ILE A 234 17.71 -19.80 -8.59
CA ILE A 234 16.34 -20.31 -8.32
C ILE A 234 15.71 -20.84 -9.61
N SER A 235 15.88 -20.13 -10.72
CA SER A 235 15.33 -20.50 -12.02
C SER A 235 15.99 -21.77 -12.56
N LEU A 236 17.32 -21.88 -12.48
CA LEU A 236 18.07 -23.04 -12.97
C LEU A 236 17.91 -24.29 -12.10
N THR A 237 17.68 -24.13 -10.80
CA THR A 237 17.53 -25.26 -9.86
C THR A 237 16.10 -25.79 -9.76
N GLY A 238 15.11 -25.06 -10.30
CA GLY A 238 13.69 -25.40 -10.15
C GLY A 238 13.15 -25.23 -8.72
N ILE A 239 13.91 -24.56 -7.83
CA ILE A 239 13.49 -24.32 -6.44
C ILE A 239 12.21 -23.47 -6.39
N GLY A 240 12.01 -22.54 -7.34
CA GLY A 240 10.80 -21.72 -7.41
C GLY A 240 9.51 -22.55 -7.57
N LEU A 241 9.54 -23.57 -8.44
CA LEU A 241 8.41 -24.49 -8.63
C LEU A 241 8.14 -25.29 -7.35
N LYS A 242 9.17 -25.86 -6.74
CA LYS A 242 9.01 -26.58 -5.46
C LYS A 242 8.48 -25.69 -4.35
N PHE A 243 8.90 -24.43 -4.29
CA PHE A 243 8.39 -23.48 -3.30
C PHE A 243 6.91 -23.19 -3.53
N SER A 244 6.49 -23.08 -4.81
CA SER A 244 5.09 -22.92 -5.20
C SER A 244 4.27 -24.12 -4.73
N ASP A 245 4.74 -25.34 -5.00
CA ASP A 245 4.10 -26.59 -4.56
C ASP A 245 3.96 -26.66 -3.04
N ILE A 246 5.02 -26.28 -2.29
CA ILE A 246 5.01 -26.27 -0.83
C ILE A 246 3.93 -25.32 -0.31
N ILE A 247 3.85 -24.10 -0.85
CA ILE A 247 2.84 -23.11 -0.43
C ILE A 247 1.44 -23.61 -0.75
N ILE A 248 1.19 -24.11 -1.96
CA ILE A 248 -0.13 -24.59 -2.40
C ILE A 248 -0.56 -25.82 -1.57
N SER A 249 0.37 -26.75 -1.33
CA SER A 249 0.13 -27.97 -0.56
C SER A 249 -0.16 -27.66 0.91
N LEU A 250 0.66 -26.83 1.56
CA LEU A 250 0.42 -26.38 2.94
C LEU A 250 -0.89 -25.58 3.06
N ALA A 251 -1.23 -24.81 2.03
CA ALA A 251 -2.49 -24.09 1.96
C ALA A 251 -3.69 -25.01 1.67
N SER A 252 -3.48 -26.28 1.30
CA SER A 252 -4.54 -27.20 0.85
C SER A 252 -5.45 -26.58 -0.23
N GLY A 253 -4.85 -25.81 -1.15
CA GLY A 253 -5.58 -25.08 -2.19
C GLY A 253 -6.37 -23.84 -1.72
N ASN A 254 -6.33 -23.50 -0.42
CA ASN A 254 -7.03 -22.32 0.10
C ASN A 254 -6.19 -21.04 -0.12
N LEU A 255 -6.68 -20.15 -0.99
CA LEU A 255 -6.00 -18.89 -1.32
C LEU A 255 -5.72 -18.01 -0.09
N LEU A 256 -6.61 -17.97 0.89
CA LEU A 256 -6.39 -17.19 2.11
C LEU A 256 -5.19 -17.73 2.90
N ALA A 257 -5.10 -19.06 3.04
CA ALA A 257 -3.98 -19.69 3.74
C ALA A 257 -2.66 -19.45 2.98
N ALA A 258 -2.67 -19.54 1.65
CA ALA A 258 -1.49 -19.27 0.82
C ALA A 258 -0.99 -17.83 0.99
N ILE A 259 -1.88 -16.83 0.97
CA ILE A 259 -1.48 -15.42 1.18
C ILE A 259 -0.88 -15.21 2.56
N LEU A 260 -1.40 -15.86 3.60
CA LEU A 260 -0.84 -15.79 4.96
C LEU A 260 0.54 -16.45 5.04
N LEU A 261 0.74 -17.60 4.38
CA LEU A 261 2.04 -18.26 4.28
C LEU A 261 3.06 -17.40 3.52
N VAL A 262 2.64 -16.76 2.42
CA VAL A 262 3.47 -15.80 1.67
C VAL A 262 3.85 -14.62 2.55
N GLY A 263 2.93 -14.08 3.34
CA GLY A 263 3.23 -13.01 4.31
C GLY A 263 4.28 -13.43 5.34
N LEU A 264 4.13 -14.64 5.90
CA LEU A 264 5.11 -15.20 6.84
C LEU A 264 6.48 -15.42 6.20
N ALA A 265 6.51 -15.98 4.99
CA ALA A 265 7.73 -16.17 4.22
C ALA A 265 8.41 -14.83 3.92
N SER A 266 7.65 -13.82 3.51
CA SER A 266 8.13 -12.46 3.26
C SER A 266 8.75 -11.82 4.51
N LEU A 267 8.18 -12.02 5.70
CA LEU A 267 8.75 -11.50 6.95
C LEU A 267 10.14 -12.10 7.22
N VAL A 268 10.29 -13.41 7.00
CA VAL A 268 11.57 -14.12 7.22
C VAL A 268 12.59 -13.75 6.15
N LEU A 269 12.20 -13.77 4.88
CA LEU A 269 13.06 -13.46 3.74
C LEU A 269 13.46 -11.97 3.70
N GLY A 270 12.58 -11.09 4.17
CA GLY A 270 12.81 -9.65 4.25
C GLY A 270 13.65 -9.21 5.46
N MET A 271 14.05 -10.14 6.33
CA MET A 271 14.85 -9.83 7.51
C MET A 271 16.26 -9.41 7.10
N GLY A 272 16.66 -8.18 7.47
CA GLY A 272 18.03 -7.70 7.33
C GLY A 272 18.44 -7.30 5.91
N VAL A 273 17.51 -7.25 4.95
CA VAL A 273 17.76 -6.78 3.58
C VAL A 273 16.95 -5.51 3.26
N PRO A 274 17.39 -4.68 2.31
CA PRO A 274 16.58 -3.55 1.83
C PRO A 274 15.25 -4.02 1.24
N VAL A 275 14.20 -3.20 1.35
CA VAL A 275 12.85 -3.51 0.82
C VAL A 275 12.87 -3.93 -0.64
N THR A 276 13.65 -3.22 -1.46
CA THR A 276 13.83 -3.53 -2.89
C THR A 276 14.30 -4.97 -3.10
N ALA A 277 15.22 -5.44 -2.25
CA ALA A 277 15.71 -6.81 -2.28
C ALA A 277 14.67 -7.80 -1.78
N ALA A 278 14.00 -7.49 -0.66
CA ALA A 278 12.92 -8.31 -0.11
C ALA A 278 11.80 -8.54 -1.14
N TYR A 279 11.41 -7.48 -1.86
CA TYR A 279 10.43 -7.56 -2.93
C TYR A 279 10.88 -8.51 -4.05
N LEU A 280 12.09 -8.35 -4.59
CA LEU A 280 12.56 -9.19 -5.69
C LEU A 280 12.64 -10.68 -5.31
N ILE A 281 13.22 -10.98 -4.14
CA ILE A 281 13.34 -12.35 -3.64
C ILE A 281 11.94 -12.98 -3.46
N THR A 282 11.03 -12.23 -2.83
CA THR A 282 9.69 -12.73 -2.57
C THR A 282 8.87 -12.82 -3.87
N ALA A 283 9.06 -11.92 -4.84
CA ALA A 283 8.32 -11.93 -6.08
C ALA A 283 8.59 -13.20 -6.89
N VAL A 284 9.87 -13.58 -6.98
CA VAL A 284 10.31 -14.79 -7.70
C VAL A 284 9.75 -16.08 -7.08
N LEU A 285 9.54 -16.09 -5.76
CA LEU A 285 9.08 -17.28 -5.03
C LEU A 285 7.57 -17.33 -4.83
N ALA A 286 6.90 -16.18 -4.66
CA ALA A 286 5.52 -16.11 -4.21
C ALA A 286 4.53 -15.62 -5.26
N VAL A 287 4.97 -14.95 -6.33
CA VAL A 287 4.05 -14.58 -7.43
C VAL A 287 3.52 -15.82 -8.15
N PRO A 288 4.36 -16.79 -8.59
CA PRO A 288 3.87 -17.98 -9.31
C PRO A 288 2.74 -18.75 -8.60
N PRO A 289 2.87 -19.13 -7.30
CA PRO A 289 1.79 -19.87 -6.64
C PRO A 289 0.52 -19.02 -6.46
N LEU A 290 0.64 -17.70 -6.27
CA LEU A 290 -0.53 -16.83 -6.19
C LEU A 290 -1.25 -16.74 -7.54
N THR A 291 -0.51 -16.66 -8.65
CA THR A 291 -1.08 -16.63 -10.00
C THR A 291 -1.71 -17.98 -10.38
N GLU A 292 -1.10 -19.10 -10.03
CA GLU A 292 -1.68 -20.44 -10.20
C GLU A 292 -2.97 -20.60 -9.40
N MET A 293 -3.01 -20.05 -8.19
CA MET A 293 -4.23 -19.97 -7.38
C MET A 293 -5.23 -18.92 -7.90
N GLY A 294 -4.96 -18.29 -9.04
CA GLY A 294 -5.83 -17.42 -9.82
C GLY A 294 -5.95 -15.98 -9.31
N VAL A 295 -4.91 -15.49 -8.63
CA VAL A 295 -4.71 -14.06 -8.42
C VAL A 295 -4.17 -13.45 -9.72
N VAL A 296 -4.71 -12.30 -10.12
CA VAL A 296 -4.23 -11.53 -11.29
C VAL A 296 -2.76 -11.16 -11.10
N LEU A 297 -1.95 -11.19 -12.16
CA LEU A 297 -0.49 -10.99 -12.07
C LEU A 297 -0.11 -9.72 -11.31
N ILE A 298 -0.69 -8.58 -11.68
CA ILE A 298 -0.39 -7.31 -11.03
C ILE A 298 -0.83 -7.28 -9.56
N ALA A 299 -1.92 -7.96 -9.21
CA ALA A 299 -2.38 -8.09 -7.84
C ALA A 299 -1.44 -8.96 -7.01
N ALA A 300 -0.91 -10.05 -7.58
CA ALA A 300 0.10 -10.90 -6.94
C ALA A 300 1.39 -10.13 -6.66
N HIS A 301 1.87 -9.36 -7.63
CA HIS A 301 3.01 -8.46 -7.43
C HIS A 301 2.73 -7.38 -6.37
N MET A 302 1.53 -6.78 -6.34
CA MET A 302 1.14 -5.82 -5.30
C MET A 302 1.06 -6.45 -3.91
N ILE A 303 0.54 -7.68 -3.78
CA ILE A 303 0.53 -8.45 -2.53
C ILE A 303 1.95 -8.61 -1.98
N VAL A 304 2.85 -9.12 -2.83
CA VAL A 304 4.24 -9.38 -2.44
C VAL A 304 4.97 -8.07 -2.16
N TYR A 305 4.72 -7.03 -2.95
CA TYR A 305 5.32 -5.73 -2.73
C TYR A 305 4.90 -5.11 -1.39
N TRP A 306 3.65 -5.26 -0.98
CA TRP A 306 3.16 -4.82 0.32
C TRP A 306 3.73 -5.63 1.47
N PHE A 307 3.78 -6.96 1.35
CA PHE A 307 4.40 -7.80 2.37
C PHE A 307 5.91 -7.61 2.48
N SER A 308 6.60 -7.20 1.41
CA SER A 308 8.02 -6.87 1.48
C SER A 308 8.33 -5.68 2.39
N GLN A 309 7.32 -4.87 2.74
CA GLN A 309 7.47 -3.75 3.68
C GLN A 309 7.45 -4.21 5.15
N ASP A 310 6.94 -5.41 5.41
CA ASP A 310 6.61 -5.93 6.74
C ASP A 310 7.79 -5.86 7.73
N SER A 311 9.00 -6.19 7.27
CA SER A 311 10.21 -6.20 8.10
C SER A 311 10.59 -4.83 8.68
N ASN A 312 10.09 -3.71 8.11
CA ASN A 312 10.33 -2.37 8.66
C ASN A 312 9.48 -2.07 9.89
N ILE A 313 8.37 -2.77 10.08
CA ILE A 313 7.37 -2.43 11.10
C ILE A 313 7.09 -3.55 12.10
N THR A 314 7.36 -4.81 11.73
CA THR A 314 6.99 -5.98 12.52
C THR A 314 8.15 -6.47 13.37
N PRO A 315 7.96 -6.58 14.70
CA PRO A 315 8.91 -7.24 15.58
C PRO A 315 9.14 -8.71 15.15
N PRO A 316 10.38 -9.23 15.24
CA PRO A 316 11.54 -8.66 15.94
C PRO A 316 12.41 -7.71 15.12
N VAL A 317 12.16 -7.57 13.81
CA VAL A 317 13.05 -6.85 12.88
C VAL A 317 12.82 -5.34 12.96
N CYS A 318 11.58 -4.91 12.69
CA CYS A 318 11.05 -3.54 12.73
C CYS A 318 12.05 -2.35 12.72
N VAL A 319 12.96 -2.30 11.75
CA VAL A 319 14.10 -1.36 11.75
C VAL A 319 13.67 0.10 11.73
N ALA A 320 12.61 0.44 10.98
CA ALA A 320 12.07 1.80 10.97
C ALA A 320 11.46 2.17 12.33
N ALA A 321 10.79 1.22 12.99
CA ALA A 321 10.25 1.44 14.33
C ALA A 321 11.36 1.70 15.37
N TYR A 322 12.50 1.02 15.26
CA TYR A 322 13.66 1.26 16.12
C TYR A 322 14.31 2.62 15.88
N ALA A 323 14.37 3.09 14.63
CA ALA A 323 14.79 4.46 14.33
C ALA A 323 13.85 5.49 14.97
N GLY A 324 12.53 5.28 14.88
CA GLY A 324 11.54 6.12 15.55
C GLY A 324 11.66 6.10 17.08
N ALA A 325 11.95 4.94 17.67
CA ALA A 325 12.19 4.80 19.10
C ALA A 325 13.44 5.57 19.57
N ALA A 326 14.52 5.54 18.78
CA ALA A 326 15.74 6.28 19.08
C ALA A 326 15.49 7.80 19.10
N ILE A 327 14.71 8.33 18.15
CA ILE A 327 14.33 9.76 18.13
C ILE A 327 13.38 10.09 19.29
N ALA A 328 12.45 9.18 19.61
CA ALA A 328 11.50 9.38 20.70
C ALA A 328 12.12 9.26 22.10
N GLY A 329 13.29 8.60 22.22
CA GLY A 329 13.87 8.21 23.51
C GLY A 329 12.99 7.20 24.25
N SER A 330 12.43 6.22 23.53
CA SER A 330 11.54 5.20 24.07
C SER A 330 12.08 3.79 23.92
N ASP A 331 11.52 2.85 24.68
CA ASP A 331 11.83 1.43 24.56
C ASP A 331 11.56 0.92 23.13
N PRO A 332 12.57 0.38 22.42
CA PRO A 332 12.42 -0.07 21.04
C PRO A 332 11.37 -1.16 20.87
N TRP A 333 11.28 -2.11 21.82
CA TRP A 333 10.36 -3.23 21.74
C TRP A 333 8.89 -2.79 21.84
N LYS A 334 8.56 -1.96 22.83
CA LYS A 334 7.23 -1.36 22.98
C LYS A 334 6.86 -0.48 21.79
N THR A 335 7.83 0.26 21.25
CA THR A 335 7.64 1.10 20.06
C THR A 335 7.35 0.24 18.83
N GLY A 336 8.09 -0.86 18.63
CA GLY A 336 7.86 -1.83 17.54
C GLY A 336 6.45 -2.42 17.56
N TRP A 337 6.01 -2.98 18.69
CA TRP A 337 4.64 -3.51 18.81
C TRP A 337 3.55 -2.45 18.61
N THR A 338 3.79 -1.22 19.06
CA THR A 338 2.88 -0.09 18.85
C THR A 338 2.84 0.32 17.37
N SER A 339 4.00 0.30 16.71
CA SER A 339 4.15 0.64 15.30
C SER A 339 3.43 -0.38 14.41
N PHE A 340 3.62 -1.67 14.69
CA PHE A 340 2.88 -2.76 14.08
C PHE A 340 1.36 -2.56 14.22
N LYS A 341 0.89 -2.12 15.39
CA LYS A 341 -0.54 -1.83 15.61
C LYS A 341 -1.07 -0.73 14.68
N PHE A 342 -0.33 0.37 14.48
CA PHE A 342 -0.75 1.46 13.59
C PHE A 342 -0.66 1.08 12.10
N ALA A 343 0.27 0.20 11.75
CA ALA A 343 0.49 -0.23 10.36
C ALA A 343 -0.34 -1.44 9.94
N LYS A 344 -1.27 -1.96 10.76
CA LYS A 344 -1.99 -3.22 10.49
C LYS A 344 -2.73 -3.28 9.14
N LEU A 345 -3.09 -2.14 8.55
CA LEU A 345 -3.72 -2.16 7.22
C LEU A 345 -2.78 -2.76 6.16
N LEU A 346 -1.46 -2.76 6.40
CA LEU A 346 -0.46 -3.41 5.56
C LEU A 346 -0.77 -4.90 5.31
N TYR A 347 -1.40 -5.60 6.26
CA TYR A 347 -1.78 -7.03 6.10
C TYR A 347 -3.19 -7.22 5.54
N VAL A 348 -4.06 -6.22 5.66
CA VAL A 348 -5.43 -6.29 5.16
C VAL A 348 -5.45 -6.06 3.66
N MET A 349 -4.65 -5.11 3.17
CA MET A 349 -4.63 -4.73 1.75
C MET A 349 -4.23 -5.88 0.81
N PRO A 350 -3.22 -6.71 1.10
CA PRO A 350 -2.95 -7.92 0.33
C PRO A 350 -4.16 -8.85 0.15
N LEU A 351 -4.95 -9.02 1.21
CA LEU A 351 -6.20 -9.80 1.13
C LEU A 351 -7.21 -9.12 0.21
N LEU A 352 -7.34 -7.80 0.31
CA LEU A 352 -8.22 -7.03 -0.58
C LEU A 352 -7.76 -7.11 -2.04
N PHE A 353 -6.46 -7.11 -2.34
CA PHE A 353 -5.97 -7.26 -3.70
C PHE A 353 -6.34 -8.61 -4.30
N ALA A 354 -6.23 -9.69 -3.53
CA ALA A 354 -6.59 -11.03 -3.98
C ALA A 354 -8.11 -11.22 -4.17
N PHE A 355 -8.91 -10.78 -3.20
CA PHE A 355 -10.36 -11.07 -3.20
C PHE A 355 -11.20 -9.98 -3.89
N THR A 356 -10.67 -8.76 -3.97
CA THR A 356 -11.32 -7.55 -4.49
C THR A 356 -10.36 -6.75 -5.41
N PRO A 357 -9.90 -7.34 -6.52
CA PRO A 357 -8.93 -6.70 -7.43
C PRO A 357 -9.43 -5.37 -8.03
N SER A 358 -10.75 -5.10 -7.96
CA SER A 358 -11.36 -3.84 -8.41
C SER A 358 -10.80 -2.58 -7.73
N ILE A 359 -10.18 -2.72 -6.55
CA ILE A 359 -9.45 -1.62 -5.87
C ILE A 359 -8.21 -1.20 -6.67
N LEU A 360 -7.64 -2.11 -7.46
CA LEU A 360 -6.52 -1.91 -8.37
C LEU A 360 -6.98 -1.63 -9.81
N PHE A 361 -8.26 -1.30 -10.03
CA PHE A 361 -8.88 -1.18 -11.36
C PHE A 361 -8.94 -2.49 -12.18
N GLU A 362 -8.58 -3.61 -11.56
CA GLU A 362 -8.59 -4.93 -12.17
C GLU A 362 -9.86 -5.74 -11.84
N GLY A 363 -10.26 -6.60 -12.76
CA GLY A 363 -11.33 -7.57 -12.54
C GLY A 363 -10.81 -8.88 -11.98
N LYS A 364 -11.70 -9.87 -11.76
CA LYS A 364 -11.28 -11.22 -11.37
C LYS A 364 -10.89 -12.01 -12.62
N ALA A 365 -9.84 -12.80 -12.52
CA ALA A 365 -9.48 -13.74 -13.59
C ALA A 365 -10.61 -14.75 -13.81
N ILE A 366 -10.87 -15.09 -15.08
CA ILE A 366 -11.74 -16.20 -15.48
C ILE A 366 -10.89 -17.46 -15.40
N LYS A 367 -11.33 -18.45 -14.64
CA LYS A 367 -10.59 -19.70 -14.44
C LYS A 367 -11.14 -20.82 -15.31
N ALA A 368 -10.26 -21.72 -15.71
CA ALA A 368 -10.63 -23.02 -16.24
C ALA A 368 -11.46 -23.79 -15.20
N PRO A 369 -12.50 -24.53 -15.60
CA PRO A 369 -13.14 -25.50 -14.73
C PRO A 369 -12.15 -26.60 -14.35
N GLN A 370 -12.49 -27.41 -13.34
CA GLN A 370 -11.71 -28.62 -13.06
C GLN A 370 -11.99 -29.65 -14.15
N PHE A 371 -10.94 -30.29 -14.64
CA PHE A 371 -10.98 -31.28 -15.70
C PHE A 371 -10.98 -32.70 -15.12
N GLN A 372 -11.53 -33.67 -15.85
CA GLN A 372 -11.55 -35.08 -15.48
C GLN A 372 -10.19 -35.73 -15.70
N ASP A 373 -9.48 -35.35 -16.76
CA ASP A 373 -8.13 -35.84 -17.02
C ASP A 373 -7.07 -34.94 -16.36
N GLU A 374 -6.78 -35.22 -15.09
CA GLU A 374 -5.74 -34.51 -14.32
C GLU A 374 -4.31 -34.78 -14.86
N LEU A 375 -4.11 -35.77 -15.74
CA LEU A 375 -2.77 -36.20 -16.17
C LEU A 375 -2.28 -35.48 -17.45
N MET A 376 -3.20 -35.15 -18.36
CA MET A 376 -2.90 -34.50 -19.65
C MET A 376 -3.50 -33.09 -19.78
N GLY A 377 -4.42 -32.71 -18.87
CA GLY A 377 -5.15 -31.45 -18.95
C GLY A 377 -6.14 -31.41 -20.13
N ALA A 378 -6.77 -30.26 -20.35
CA ALA A 378 -7.70 -30.06 -21.45
C ALA A 378 -7.08 -29.26 -22.60
N MET A 379 -7.29 -29.68 -23.85
CA MET A 379 -6.79 -28.97 -25.03
C MET A 379 -7.73 -27.82 -25.40
N VAL A 380 -7.19 -26.61 -25.55
CA VAL A 380 -7.98 -25.46 -26.02
C VAL A 380 -8.35 -25.64 -27.49
N MET A 381 -9.65 -25.78 -27.76
CA MET A 381 -10.18 -25.98 -29.10
C MET A 381 -10.37 -24.66 -29.84
N ASP A 382 -11.10 -23.74 -29.22
CA ASP A 382 -11.46 -22.46 -29.83
C ASP A 382 -11.57 -21.37 -28.76
N VAL A 383 -11.16 -20.16 -29.12
CA VAL A 383 -11.19 -18.99 -28.27
C VAL A 383 -12.20 -18.01 -28.87
N MET A 384 -13.32 -17.82 -28.17
CA MET A 384 -14.48 -17.09 -28.69
C MET A 384 -14.43 -15.58 -28.42
N VAL A 385 -13.46 -15.11 -27.64
CA VAL A 385 -13.32 -13.70 -27.27
C VAL A 385 -11.91 -13.20 -27.54
N THR A 386 -11.77 -11.92 -27.84
CA THR A 386 -10.48 -11.25 -28.00
C THR A 386 -10.30 -10.16 -26.95
N ASP A 387 -9.09 -9.62 -26.83
CA ASP A 387 -8.80 -8.49 -25.95
C ASP A 387 -9.75 -7.31 -26.23
N GLY A 388 -10.28 -6.71 -25.17
CA GLY A 388 -11.26 -5.62 -25.24
C GLY A 388 -12.73 -6.06 -25.39
N THR A 389 -13.01 -7.35 -25.59
CA THR A 389 -14.39 -7.85 -25.73
C THR A 389 -15.16 -7.71 -24.41
N ALA A 390 -16.38 -7.17 -24.49
CA ALA A 390 -17.29 -7.14 -23.35
C ALA A 390 -17.92 -8.52 -23.18
N VAL A 391 -17.80 -9.09 -21.99
CA VAL A 391 -18.40 -10.39 -21.63
C VAL A 391 -19.45 -10.18 -20.54
N ALA A 392 -20.63 -10.77 -20.74
CA ALA A 392 -21.67 -10.89 -19.73
C ALA A 392 -21.50 -12.20 -18.95
N LYS A 393 -22.05 -12.24 -17.74
CA LYS A 393 -22.12 -13.48 -16.96
C LYS A 393 -22.83 -14.58 -17.77
N GLY A 394 -22.12 -15.68 -18.03
CA GLY A 394 -22.61 -16.83 -18.80
C GLY A 394 -22.04 -16.92 -20.22
N ASP A 395 -21.40 -15.88 -20.73
CA ASP A 395 -20.78 -15.92 -22.06
C ASP A 395 -19.61 -16.89 -22.11
N THR A 396 -19.50 -17.65 -23.21
CA THR A 396 -18.39 -18.57 -23.45
C THR A 396 -17.16 -17.79 -23.90
N VAL A 397 -16.06 -17.98 -23.17
CA VAL A 397 -14.75 -17.36 -23.43
C VAL A 397 -13.91 -18.25 -24.33
N ALA A 398 -13.88 -19.55 -24.03
CA ALA A 398 -13.17 -20.56 -24.80
C ALA A 398 -13.84 -21.92 -24.62
N THR A 399 -13.62 -22.82 -25.58
CA THR A 399 -14.00 -24.23 -25.47
C THR A 399 -12.75 -25.08 -25.39
N VAL A 400 -12.76 -26.06 -24.50
CA VAL A 400 -11.65 -26.99 -24.28
C VAL A 400 -12.13 -28.43 -24.41
N LEU A 401 -11.24 -29.31 -24.85
CA LEU A 401 -11.46 -30.74 -24.97
C LEU A 401 -10.80 -31.44 -23.78
N ASP A 402 -11.61 -31.98 -22.87
CA ASP A 402 -11.21 -32.75 -21.70
C ASP A 402 -11.55 -34.23 -21.95
N GLY A 403 -10.53 -35.03 -22.27
CA GLY A 403 -10.72 -36.37 -22.83
C GLY A 403 -11.52 -36.34 -24.14
N ASP A 404 -12.72 -36.93 -24.12
CA ASP A 404 -13.66 -36.94 -25.26
C ASP A 404 -14.78 -35.87 -25.14
N HIS A 405 -14.76 -35.04 -24.08
CA HIS A 405 -15.82 -34.09 -23.78
C HIS A 405 -15.41 -32.64 -24.07
N VAL A 406 -16.28 -31.91 -24.78
CA VAL A 406 -16.10 -30.47 -25.00
C VAL A 406 -16.70 -29.71 -23.82
N VAL A 407 -15.86 -28.97 -23.10
CA VAL A 407 -16.21 -28.15 -21.94
C VAL A 407 -16.10 -26.67 -22.30
N ALA A 408 -17.16 -25.90 -22.02
CA ALA A 408 -17.17 -24.46 -22.23
C ALA A 408 -16.64 -23.72 -20.99
N ILE A 409 -15.65 -22.85 -21.19
CA ILE A 409 -15.15 -21.93 -20.18
C ILE A 409 -16.01 -20.67 -20.23
N THR A 410 -16.85 -20.45 -19.22
CA THR A 410 -17.79 -19.32 -19.20
C THR A 410 -17.37 -18.21 -18.23
N ALA A 411 -17.67 -16.96 -18.59
CA ALA A 411 -17.48 -15.81 -17.73
C ALA A 411 -18.43 -15.86 -16.51
N LYS A 412 -17.89 -15.87 -15.29
CA LYS A 412 -18.69 -15.91 -14.04
C LYS A 412 -19.31 -14.56 -13.65
N ARG A 413 -18.83 -13.45 -14.25
CA ARG A 413 -19.25 -12.07 -13.96
C ARG A 413 -19.11 -11.21 -15.21
N ASP A 414 -19.88 -10.12 -15.25
CA ASP A 414 -19.76 -9.13 -16.31
C ASP A 414 -18.42 -8.37 -16.22
N GLY A 415 -17.76 -8.18 -17.35
CA GLY A 415 -16.48 -7.49 -17.43
C GLY A 415 -16.04 -7.20 -18.87
N PHE A 416 -14.83 -6.68 -19.01
CA PHE A 416 -14.13 -6.61 -20.28
C PHE A 416 -12.93 -7.53 -20.21
N ILE A 417 -12.65 -8.31 -21.25
CA ILE A 417 -11.41 -9.07 -21.37
C ILE A 417 -10.28 -8.06 -21.53
N LYS A 418 -9.31 -8.10 -20.62
CA LYS A 418 -8.12 -7.25 -20.67
C LYS A 418 -7.02 -7.94 -21.47
N GLU A 419 -6.78 -9.20 -21.14
CA GLU A 419 -5.72 -10.01 -21.73
C GLU A 419 -6.14 -11.48 -21.65
N LEU A 420 -5.90 -12.21 -22.73
CA LEU A 420 -6.16 -13.63 -22.82
C LEU A 420 -4.87 -14.43 -22.57
N LEU A 421 -4.91 -15.37 -21.63
CA LEU A 421 -3.72 -16.10 -21.17
C LEU A 421 -3.56 -17.48 -21.86
N ILE A 422 -4.49 -17.85 -22.72
CA ILE A 422 -4.50 -19.12 -23.44
C ILE A 422 -4.41 -18.91 -24.95
N THR A 423 -3.98 -19.92 -25.69
CA THR A 423 -3.95 -19.88 -27.15
C THR A 423 -4.60 -21.15 -27.69
N GLY A 424 -5.25 -21.08 -28.86
CA GLY A 424 -5.80 -22.26 -29.51
C GLY A 424 -4.72 -23.34 -29.70
N GLY A 425 -5.03 -24.57 -29.30
CA GLY A 425 -4.12 -25.72 -29.36
C GLY A 425 -3.20 -25.91 -28.15
N SER A 426 -3.20 -25.02 -27.14
CA SER A 426 -2.47 -25.26 -25.90
C SER A 426 -3.21 -26.21 -24.96
N PHE A 427 -2.49 -27.01 -24.18
CA PHE A 427 -3.06 -27.78 -23.07
C PHE A 427 -3.11 -26.91 -21.82
N ILE A 428 -4.22 -26.99 -21.08
CA ILE A 428 -4.44 -26.24 -19.84
C ILE A 428 -4.92 -27.15 -18.71
N ASP A 429 -4.43 -26.90 -17.51
CA ASP A 429 -4.85 -27.61 -16.30
C ASP A 429 -6.09 -26.99 -15.66
N GLY A 430 -6.77 -27.78 -14.84
CA GLY A 430 -7.97 -27.35 -14.15
C GLY A 430 -7.69 -26.22 -13.15
N GLY A 431 -8.54 -25.19 -13.14
CA GLY A 431 -8.48 -24.11 -12.16
C GLY A 431 -7.46 -22.99 -12.42
N ILE A 432 -6.65 -23.09 -13.48
CA ILE A 432 -5.71 -22.04 -13.89
C ILE A 432 -6.47 -20.82 -14.47
N PRO A 433 -5.94 -19.59 -14.35
CA PRO A 433 -6.52 -18.42 -15.00
C PRO A 433 -6.38 -18.48 -16.53
N VAL A 434 -7.47 -18.16 -17.22
CA VAL A 434 -7.64 -18.27 -18.68
C VAL A 434 -7.72 -16.90 -19.34
N ALA A 435 -8.33 -15.92 -18.66
CA ALA A 435 -8.38 -14.54 -19.11
C ALA A 435 -8.42 -13.58 -17.91
N GLU A 436 -7.68 -12.47 -18.02
CA GLU A 436 -7.77 -11.36 -17.10
C GLU A 436 -8.91 -10.43 -17.51
N THR A 437 -9.64 -9.88 -16.54
CA THR A 437 -10.75 -8.95 -16.81
C THR A 437 -10.47 -7.58 -16.23
N ARG A 438 -11.11 -6.53 -16.78
CA ARG A 438 -11.09 -5.18 -16.23
C ARG A 438 -12.37 -4.85 -15.48
N ALA A 439 -12.24 -4.16 -14.33
CA ALA A 439 -13.40 -3.75 -13.54
C ALA A 439 -14.16 -2.58 -14.20
N LYS A 440 -15.50 -2.60 -14.09
CA LYS A 440 -16.36 -1.48 -14.55
C LYS A 440 -16.22 -0.28 -13.59
N PRO A 441 -16.35 0.98 -14.05
CA PRO A 441 -16.25 2.17 -13.19
C PRO A 441 -17.16 2.15 -11.95
N ARG A 442 -18.38 1.63 -12.08
CA ARG A 442 -19.32 1.47 -10.95
C ARG A 442 -18.80 0.51 -9.88
N GLN A 443 -18.13 -0.58 -10.29
CA GLN A 443 -17.55 -1.55 -9.36
C GLN A 443 -16.36 -0.93 -8.62
N ILE A 444 -15.50 -0.20 -9.33
CA ILE A 444 -14.37 0.52 -8.74
C ILE A 444 -14.89 1.50 -7.67
N PHE A 445 -15.87 2.34 -8.00
CA PHE A 445 -16.44 3.29 -7.05
C PHE A 445 -17.03 2.60 -5.82
N SER A 446 -17.83 1.54 -6.02
CA SER A 446 -18.40 0.76 -4.92
C SER A 446 -17.31 0.16 -4.02
N SER A 447 -16.26 -0.41 -4.61
CA SER A 447 -15.16 -1.02 -3.87
C SER A 447 -14.34 0.00 -3.08
N VAL A 448 -14.09 1.18 -3.66
CA VAL A 448 -13.40 2.28 -2.96
C VAL A 448 -14.24 2.80 -1.80
N PHE A 449 -15.53 3.04 -2.04
CA PHE A 449 -16.45 3.52 -1.01
C PHE A 449 -16.57 2.53 0.16
N SER A 450 -16.78 1.27 -0.16
CA SER A 450 -16.81 0.14 0.77
C SER A 450 -15.50 0.08 1.58
N ALA A 451 -14.34 0.10 0.92
CA ALA A 451 -13.03 0.08 1.56
C ALA A 451 -12.77 1.28 2.49
N ILE A 452 -13.26 2.49 2.16
CA ILE A 452 -13.15 3.66 3.04
C ILE A 452 -13.95 3.43 4.32
N LEU A 453 -15.20 2.95 4.22
CA LEU A 453 -16.03 2.64 5.38
C LEU A 453 -15.42 1.50 6.21
N GLY A 454 -14.96 0.44 5.54
CA GLY A 454 -14.25 -0.68 6.16
C GLY A 454 -12.99 -0.23 6.88
N THR A 455 -12.27 0.74 6.33
CA THR A 455 -11.08 1.34 6.96
C THR A 455 -11.45 2.07 8.25
N ILE A 456 -12.53 2.85 8.29
CA ILE A 456 -12.99 3.51 9.52
C ILE A 456 -13.35 2.49 10.60
N ALA A 457 -14.12 1.46 10.23
CA ALA A 457 -14.51 0.38 11.14
C ALA A 457 -13.28 -0.40 11.65
N PHE A 458 -12.34 -0.70 10.77
CA PHE A 458 -11.09 -1.39 11.08
C PHE A 458 -10.19 -0.57 12.02
N SER A 459 -10.08 0.75 11.79
CA SER A 459 -9.36 1.64 12.68
C SER A 459 -10.02 1.67 14.06
N ALA A 460 -11.35 1.76 14.15
CA ALA A 460 -12.07 1.74 15.43
C ALA A 460 -11.88 0.41 16.18
N LEU A 461 -11.97 -0.71 15.45
CA LEU A 461 -11.72 -2.08 15.95
C LEU A 461 -10.30 -2.23 16.51
N THR A 462 -9.30 -1.80 15.75
CA THR A 462 -7.88 -1.91 16.11
C THR A 462 -7.54 -1.05 17.32
N MET A 463 -8.14 0.13 17.42
CA MET A 463 -7.91 1.06 18.54
C MET A 463 -8.75 0.72 19.78
N GLY A 464 -9.80 -0.10 19.62
CA GLY A 464 -10.77 -0.44 20.67
C GLY A 464 -11.54 0.79 21.14
N TYR A 465 -11.84 1.70 20.21
CA TYR A 465 -12.41 3.00 20.51
C TYR A 465 -13.17 3.56 19.30
N LEU A 466 -14.40 4.04 19.53
CA LEU A 466 -15.20 4.76 18.54
C LEU A 466 -15.64 6.12 19.09
N LEU A 467 -16.60 6.12 20.02
CA LEU A 467 -16.93 7.27 20.87
C LEU A 467 -16.37 7.11 22.28
N ARG A 468 -16.40 5.87 22.79
CA ARG A 468 -15.81 5.45 24.06
C ARG A 468 -15.06 4.13 23.87
N LYS A 469 -14.40 3.65 24.93
CA LYS A 469 -13.74 2.33 24.93
C LYS A 469 -14.78 1.24 24.63
N THR A 470 -14.50 0.42 23.62
CA THR A 470 -15.39 -0.68 23.21
C THR A 470 -15.36 -1.80 24.23
N ASN A 471 -16.53 -2.38 24.56
CA ASN A 471 -16.58 -3.67 25.27
C ASN A 471 -16.35 -4.83 24.29
N LEU A 472 -16.27 -6.07 24.79
CA LEU A 472 -16.01 -7.25 23.96
C LEU A 472 -17.08 -7.46 22.88
N LEU A 473 -18.35 -7.21 23.20
CA LEU A 473 -19.45 -7.40 22.25
C LEU A 473 -19.42 -6.34 21.13
N GLU A 474 -19.25 -5.06 21.48
CA GLU A 474 -19.05 -3.96 20.53
C GLU A 474 -17.81 -4.22 19.65
N TRP A 475 -16.75 -4.79 20.22
CA TRP A 475 -15.55 -5.17 19.49
C TRP A 475 -15.82 -6.30 18.48
N ILE A 476 -16.54 -7.36 18.87
CA ILE A 476 -16.94 -8.45 17.97
C ILE A 476 -17.85 -7.92 16.85
N VAL A 477 -18.81 -7.05 17.18
CA VAL A 477 -19.70 -6.43 16.20
C VAL A 477 -18.92 -5.54 15.21
N LEU A 478 -17.95 -4.76 15.68
CA LEU A 478 -17.05 -4.00 14.81
C LEU A 478 -16.18 -4.91 13.92
N ALA A 479 -15.76 -6.07 14.42
CA ALA A 479 -15.01 -7.04 13.64
C ALA A 479 -15.87 -7.60 12.49
N ALA A 480 -17.10 -8.01 12.79
CA ALA A 480 -18.06 -8.45 11.78
C ALA A 480 -18.38 -7.33 10.77
N ALA A 481 -18.60 -6.11 11.25
CA ALA A 481 -18.83 -4.95 10.38
C ALA A 481 -17.66 -4.68 9.44
N THR A 482 -16.43 -4.77 9.96
CA THR A 482 -15.21 -4.58 9.18
C THR A 482 -15.08 -5.61 8.05
N LEU A 483 -15.35 -6.89 8.34
CA LEU A 483 -15.31 -7.94 7.32
C LEU A 483 -16.36 -7.73 6.23
N LEU A 484 -17.58 -7.34 6.60
CA LEU A 484 -18.65 -7.05 5.66
C LEU A 484 -18.33 -5.84 4.77
N LEU A 485 -17.81 -4.76 5.36
CA LEU A 485 -17.44 -3.53 4.66
C LEU A 485 -16.19 -3.65 3.80
N TYR A 486 -15.43 -4.75 3.90
CA TYR A 486 -14.31 -5.01 3.00
C TYR A 486 -14.70 -5.91 1.82
N TRP A 487 -15.91 -6.46 1.84
CA TRP A 487 -16.47 -7.26 0.76
C TRP A 487 -17.49 -6.44 0.00
N PRO A 488 -17.11 -5.78 -1.11
CA PRO A 488 -17.95 -4.76 -1.71
C PRO A 488 -19.25 -5.34 -2.26
N GLY A 489 -20.35 -4.72 -1.89
CA GLY A 489 -21.69 -5.11 -2.30
C GLY A 489 -22.72 -4.27 -1.57
N PHE A 490 -23.79 -3.87 -2.27
CA PHE A 490 -24.78 -2.97 -1.68
C PHE A 490 -25.40 -3.53 -0.38
N VAL A 491 -25.62 -4.85 -0.32
CA VAL A 491 -26.16 -5.54 0.86
C VAL A 491 -25.12 -5.64 1.98
N THR A 492 -23.88 -6.01 1.66
CA THR A 492 -22.81 -6.15 2.64
C THR A 492 -22.40 -4.79 3.22
N ASP A 493 -22.36 -3.75 2.38
CA ASP A 493 -22.09 -2.38 2.79
C ASP A 493 -23.19 -1.84 3.72
N GLY A 494 -24.46 -2.05 3.36
CA GLY A 494 -25.60 -1.67 4.19
C GLY A 494 -25.63 -2.39 5.53
N ALA A 495 -25.40 -3.71 5.53
CA ALA A 495 -25.33 -4.51 6.75
C ALA A 495 -24.15 -4.07 7.65
N GLY A 496 -22.98 -3.86 7.06
CA GLY A 496 -21.79 -3.39 7.78
C GLY A 496 -21.99 -2.01 8.40
N LEU A 497 -22.57 -1.06 7.66
CA LEU A 497 -22.88 0.28 8.16
C LEU A 497 -23.92 0.25 9.28
N LEU A 498 -24.92 -0.64 9.17
CA LEU A 498 -25.91 -0.85 10.22
C LEU A 498 -25.23 -1.35 11.51
N LEU A 499 -24.32 -2.32 11.42
CA LEU A 499 -23.57 -2.80 12.59
C LEU A 499 -22.72 -1.70 13.24
N VAL A 500 -22.00 -0.88 12.45
CA VAL A 500 -21.25 0.28 12.98
C VAL A 500 -22.19 1.28 13.66
N THR A 501 -23.35 1.53 13.06
CA THR A 501 -24.36 2.44 13.59
C THR A 501 -24.95 1.92 14.91
N LEU A 502 -25.19 0.62 15.03
CA LEU A 502 -25.64 -0.01 16.27
C LEU A 502 -24.61 0.17 17.39
N VAL A 503 -23.32 -0.03 17.12
CA VAL A 503 -22.26 0.23 18.10
C VAL A 503 -22.21 1.71 18.49
N TYR A 504 -22.28 2.61 17.50
CA TYR A 504 -22.33 4.04 17.75
C TYR A 504 -23.52 4.44 18.63
N MET A 505 -24.72 3.93 18.34
CA MET A 505 -25.93 4.19 19.11
C MET A 505 -25.84 3.62 20.52
N SER A 506 -25.35 2.38 20.68
CA SER A 506 -25.09 1.76 21.98
C SER A 506 -24.17 2.65 22.84
N GLN A 507 -23.06 3.11 22.28
CA GLN A 507 -22.11 3.96 23.01
C GLN A 507 -22.72 5.32 23.36
N LYS A 508 -23.45 5.95 22.44
CA LYS A 508 -24.14 7.23 22.68
C LYS A 508 -25.23 7.13 23.75
N TRP A 509 -25.96 6.01 23.79
CA TRP A 509 -26.97 5.76 24.83
C TRP A 509 -26.33 5.57 26.20
N ARG A 510 -25.22 4.84 26.27
CA ARG A 510 -24.45 4.67 27.52
C ARG A 510 -23.89 6.00 28.01
N ASP A 511 -23.32 6.82 27.13
CA ASP A 511 -22.85 8.17 27.49
C ASP A 511 -23.97 9.05 28.04
N LYS A 512 -25.18 9.01 27.44
CA LYS A 512 -26.33 9.73 27.98
C LYS A 512 -26.73 9.23 29.37
N ARG A 513 -26.77 7.91 29.59
CA ARG A 513 -27.10 7.30 30.90
C ARG A 513 -26.10 7.68 31.98
N ASP A 514 -24.81 7.72 31.63
CA ASP A 514 -23.73 8.09 32.54
C ASP A 514 -23.74 9.60 32.88
N LEU A 515 -24.35 10.45 32.02
CA LEU A 515 -24.48 11.90 32.23
C LEU A 515 -25.78 12.32 32.94
N THR A 516 -26.80 11.46 32.99
CA THR A 516 -28.03 11.70 33.76
C THR A 516 -27.81 11.35 35.24
N PRO A 517 -27.94 12.30 36.18
CA PRO A 517 -27.84 11.98 37.61
C PRO A 517 -28.94 10.98 38.01
N ALA A 518 -28.60 10.03 38.88
CA ALA A 518 -29.57 9.10 39.43
C ALA A 518 -30.70 9.89 40.13
N PRO A 519 -31.98 9.47 40.00
CA PRO A 519 -33.05 10.08 40.77
C PRO A 519 -32.74 9.94 42.26
N ALA A 520 -32.84 11.06 42.97
CA ALA A 520 -32.47 11.23 44.38
C ALA A 520 -33.34 10.40 45.33
#